data_AF-A0A1M5IIV6-F1
#
_entry.id   AF-A0A1M5IIV6-F1
#
_cell.length_a   1.000
_cell.length_b   1.000
_cell.length_c   1.000
_cell.angle_alpha   90.00
_cell.angle_beta   90.00
_cell.angle_gamma   90.00
#
_symmetry.space_group_name_H-M   'P 1'
#
loop_
_entity.id
_entity.type
_entity.pdbx_description
1 polymer ?
#
loop_
_entity_poly.entity_id
_entity_poly.type
_entity_poly.pdbx_seq_one_letter_code
_entity_poly.pdbx_strand_id
1 'polypeptide(L)'
;MKATNHFTRTILTYLEKRAETDALFAQSFANPAKDIDSCVTYILNTVQKSGCNGFADEEIYTMAGDYYNTDTIEIGNPVNNCRISVNHVVELTAEEVEEAKKEAIRKIHNDTYDRMMQPKKRIAPKAIAETNNQPGLFDF
;
A
#
# COMPACT_ATOMS: atom_id res chain seq x y z
N MET A 1 -20.18 2.90 1.90
CA MET A 1 -19.10 1.91 1.71
C MET A 1 -17.80 2.67 1.65
N LYS A 2 -16.78 2.22 2.38
CA LYS A 2 -15.45 2.81 2.26
C LYS A 2 -14.88 2.34 0.93
N ALA A 3 -15.11 3.09 -0.15
CA ALA A 3 -14.22 3.02 -1.30
C ALA A 3 -12.81 3.01 -0.73
N THR A 4 -12.00 2.03 -1.13
CA THR A 4 -10.71 1.68 -0.52
C THR A 4 -10.00 2.97 -0.15
N ASN A 5 -9.75 3.25 1.13
CA ASN A 5 -9.22 4.57 1.59
C ASN A 5 -8.06 5.06 0.72
N HIS A 6 -7.29 4.12 0.15
CA HIS A 6 -6.26 4.38 -0.83
C HIS A 6 -6.75 5.06 -2.12
N PHE A 7 -7.78 4.53 -2.81
CA PHE A 7 -8.34 5.13 -4.03
C PHE A 7 -8.81 6.57 -3.79
N THR A 8 -9.63 6.79 -2.75
CA THR A 8 -10.11 8.14 -2.40
C THR A 8 -8.94 9.09 -2.12
N ARG A 9 -7.91 8.61 -1.41
CA ARG A 9 -6.71 9.41 -1.14
C ARG A 9 -5.92 9.73 -2.40
N THR A 10 -5.77 8.79 -3.32
CA THR A 10 -5.09 9.02 -4.60
C THR A 10 -5.80 10.09 -5.43
N ILE A 11 -7.13 10.00 -5.54
CA ILE A 11 -7.94 11.01 -6.24
C ILE A 11 -7.80 12.37 -5.54
N LEU A 12 -7.89 12.41 -4.21
CA LEU A 12 -7.73 13.65 -3.45
C LEU A 12 -6.37 14.31 -3.70
N THR A 13 -5.28 13.55 -3.60
CA THR A 13 -3.93 14.06 -3.83
C THR A 13 -3.74 14.58 -5.26
N TYR A 14 -4.35 13.94 -6.25
CA TYR A 14 -4.34 14.46 -7.62
C TYR A 14 -5.08 15.81 -7.73
N LEU A 15 -6.28 15.91 -7.15
CA LEU A 15 -7.09 17.13 -7.18
C LEU A 15 -6.42 18.29 -6.45
N GLU A 16 -5.76 18.03 -5.31
CA GLU A 16 -4.97 19.00 -4.56
C GLU A 16 -3.82 19.56 -5.42
N LYS A 17 -3.02 18.68 -6.03
CA LYS A 17 -1.95 19.09 -6.95
C LYS A 17 -2.49 19.91 -8.12
N ARG A 18 -3.65 19.53 -8.66
CA ARG A 18 -4.29 20.27 -9.74
C ARG A 18 -4.72 21.66 -9.28
N ALA A 19 -5.32 21.77 -8.09
CA ALA A 19 -5.71 23.05 -7.49
C ALA A 19 -4.52 23.97 -7.19
N GLU A 20 -3.35 23.41 -6.84
CA GLU A 20 -2.12 24.20 -6.70
C GLU A 20 -1.66 24.80 -8.03
N THR A 21 -1.82 24.05 -9.13
CA THR A 21 -1.39 24.49 -10.47
C THR A 21 -2.42 25.37 -11.21
N ASP A 22 -3.71 25.17 -10.96
CA ASP A 22 -4.82 25.82 -11.67
C ASP A 22 -5.71 26.57 -10.67
N ALA A 23 -5.58 27.90 -10.67
CA ALA A 23 -6.31 28.78 -9.77
C ALA A 23 -7.83 28.84 -10.04
N LEU A 24 -8.29 28.55 -11.27
CA LEU A 24 -9.72 28.46 -11.56
C LEU A 24 -10.28 27.17 -10.98
N PHE A 25 -9.55 26.06 -11.17
CA PHE A 25 -9.90 24.78 -10.56
C PHE A 25 -9.92 24.86 -9.03
N ALA A 26 -8.97 25.57 -8.42
CA ALA A 26 -8.92 25.77 -6.97
C ALA A 26 -10.22 26.38 -6.40
N GLN A 27 -10.84 27.32 -7.11
CA GLN A 27 -12.11 27.93 -6.70
C GLN A 27 -13.25 26.91 -6.74
N SER A 28 -13.32 26.11 -7.80
CA SER A 28 -14.30 25.03 -7.95
C SER A 28 -14.11 23.93 -6.89
N PHE A 29 -12.85 23.59 -6.58
CA PHE A 29 -12.49 22.59 -5.58
C PHE A 29 -12.80 23.04 -4.15
N ALA A 30 -12.69 24.34 -3.85
CA ALA A 30 -13.03 24.91 -2.55
C ALA A 30 -14.56 25.01 -2.29
N ASN A 31 -15.40 24.63 -3.25
CA ASN A 31 -16.85 24.71 -3.11
C ASN A 31 -17.36 23.71 -2.06
N PRO A 32 -18.00 24.16 -0.95
CA PRO A 32 -18.47 23.29 0.12
C PRO A 32 -19.62 22.36 -0.30
N ALA A 33 -20.26 22.61 -1.45
CA ALA A 33 -21.30 21.73 -1.99
C ALA A 33 -20.74 20.47 -2.70
N LYS A 34 -19.44 20.44 -2.98
CA LYS A 34 -18.78 19.33 -3.67
C LYS A 34 -17.91 18.57 -2.68
N ASP A 35 -18.07 17.26 -2.62
CA ASP A 35 -17.33 16.40 -1.70
C ASP A 35 -16.64 15.25 -2.44
N ILE A 36 -15.58 14.73 -1.82
CA ILE A 36 -14.77 13.67 -2.41
C ILE A 36 -15.51 12.33 -2.48
N ASP A 37 -16.42 12.04 -1.55
CA ASP A 37 -17.18 10.78 -1.54
C ASP A 37 -18.21 10.75 -2.68
N SER A 38 -18.86 11.89 -2.96
CA SER A 38 -19.73 12.09 -4.12
C SER A 38 -18.96 12.08 -5.43
N CYS A 39 -17.76 12.66 -5.47
CA CYS A 39 -16.85 12.55 -6.61
C CYS A 39 -16.53 11.08 -6.92
N VAL A 40 -16.11 10.32 -5.91
CA VAL A 40 -15.85 8.88 -6.04
C VAL A 40 -17.11 8.14 -6.50
N THR A 41 -18.28 8.46 -5.95
CA THR A 41 -19.54 7.85 -6.36
C THR A 41 -19.86 8.13 -7.83
N TYR A 42 -19.64 9.36 -8.29
CA TYR A 42 -19.81 9.76 -9.69
C TYR A 42 -18.88 8.97 -10.62
N ILE A 43 -17.60 8.85 -10.26
CA ILE A 43 -16.62 8.06 -11.02
C ILE A 43 -17.09 6.61 -11.14
N LEU A 44 -17.49 5.99 -10.01
CA LEU A 44 -17.94 4.60 -10.00
C LEU A 44 -19.19 4.37 -10.86
N ASN A 45 -20.15 5.30 -10.85
CA ASN A 45 -21.33 5.22 -11.71
C ASN A 45 -20.97 5.40 -13.19
N THR A 46 -20.03 6.28 -13.51
CA THR A 46 -19.57 6.52 -14.87
C THR A 46 -18.84 5.29 -15.43
N VAL A 47 -17.93 4.71 -14.64
CA VAL A 47 -17.24 3.45 -14.92
C VAL A 47 -18.24 2.31 -15.08
N GLN A 48 -19.22 2.18 -14.19
CA GLN A 48 -20.25 1.15 -14.29
C GLN A 48 -21.07 1.27 -15.58
N LYS A 49 -21.46 2.49 -15.98
CA LYS A 49 -22.19 2.73 -17.23
C LYS A 49 -21.38 2.38 -18.47
N SER A 50 -20.06 2.56 -18.42
CA SER A 50 -19.17 2.23 -19.55
C SER A 50 -19.09 0.73 -19.86
N GLY A 51 -19.34 -0.14 -18.89
CA GLY A 51 -19.15 -1.59 -19.00
C GLY A 51 -17.67 -2.04 -19.01
N CYS A 52 -16.71 -1.13 -18.86
CA CYS A 52 -15.28 -1.43 -18.77
C CYS A 52 -14.85 -1.70 -17.32
N ASN A 53 -13.99 -2.70 -17.13
CA ASN A 53 -13.48 -3.09 -15.81
C ASN A 53 -12.13 -2.46 -15.44
N GLY A 54 -11.52 -1.71 -16.36
CA GLY A 54 -10.20 -1.10 -16.17
C GLY A 54 -10.10 0.22 -16.92
N PHE A 55 -9.43 1.18 -16.29
CA PHE A 55 -9.25 2.55 -16.75
C PHE A 55 -7.83 2.99 -16.47
N ALA A 56 -7.30 3.86 -17.32
CA ALA A 56 -6.05 4.55 -17.04
C ALA A 56 -6.26 5.64 -15.97
N ASP A 57 -5.21 5.96 -15.23
CA ASP A 57 -5.23 6.98 -14.18
C ASP A 57 -5.74 8.33 -14.74
N GLU A 58 -5.27 8.73 -15.92
CA GLU A 58 -5.67 9.99 -16.58
C GLU A 58 -7.17 10.07 -16.89
N GLU A 59 -7.80 8.94 -17.24
CA GLU A 59 -9.24 8.90 -17.53
C GLU A 59 -10.03 9.11 -16.24
N ILE A 60 -9.63 8.45 -15.16
CA ILE A 60 -10.25 8.60 -13.84
C ILE A 60 -10.04 10.03 -13.29
N TYR A 61 -8.85 10.59 -13.47
CA TYR A 61 -8.52 11.95 -13.09
C TYR A 61 -9.32 12.99 -13.88
N THR A 62 -9.56 12.75 -15.16
CA THR A 62 -10.42 13.60 -15.99
C THR A 62 -11.86 13.58 -15.45
N MET A 63 -12.41 12.39 -15.15
CA MET A 63 -13.74 12.27 -14.52
C MET A 63 -13.81 13.00 -13.17
N ALA A 64 -12.74 12.93 -12.37
CA ALA A 64 -12.66 13.64 -11.09
C ALA A 64 -12.62 15.16 -11.28
N GLY A 65 -11.87 15.66 -12.26
CA GLY A 65 -11.82 17.09 -12.59
C GLY A 65 -13.16 17.61 -13.12
N ASP A 66 -13.80 16.85 -14.02
CA ASP A 66 -15.11 17.17 -14.56
C ASP A 66 -16.16 17.28 -13.45
N TYR A 67 -16.05 16.46 -12.39
CA TYR A 67 -16.93 16.52 -11.23
C TYR A 67 -16.91 17.90 -10.53
N TYR A 68 -15.75 18.53 -10.43
CA TYR A 68 -15.64 19.85 -9.80
C TYR A 68 -15.92 21.00 -10.77
N ASN A 69 -15.65 20.82 -12.06
CA ASN A 69 -15.85 21.87 -13.06
C ASN A 69 -17.30 22.01 -13.55
N THR A 70 -18.12 20.96 -13.43
CA THR A 70 -19.50 21.00 -13.90
C THR A 70 -20.50 21.20 -12.76
N ASP A 71 -21.40 22.17 -12.91
CA ASP A 71 -22.37 22.55 -11.87
C ASP A 71 -23.53 21.55 -11.75
N THR A 72 -23.99 20.99 -12.88
CA THR A 72 -25.09 20.01 -12.94
C THR A 72 -24.55 18.62 -13.26
N ILE A 73 -24.41 17.78 -12.23
CA ILE A 73 -23.91 16.41 -12.37
C ILE A 73 -24.85 15.42 -11.73
N GLU A 74 -25.21 14.39 -12.47
CA GLU A 74 -25.88 13.22 -11.94
C GLU A 74 -24.86 12.27 -11.30
N ILE A 75 -24.69 12.39 -9.98
CA ILE A 75 -23.79 11.52 -9.19
C ILE A 75 -24.20 10.05 -9.32
N GLY A 76 -25.50 9.79 -9.47
CA GLY A 76 -26.08 8.45 -9.50
C GLY A 76 -26.29 7.86 -8.10
N ASN A 77 -26.69 6.58 -8.06
CA ASN A 77 -26.90 5.87 -6.80
C ASN A 77 -25.58 5.31 -6.25
N PRO A 78 -25.42 5.19 -4.93
CA PRO A 78 -24.24 4.56 -4.35
C PRO A 78 -24.13 3.09 -4.82
N VAL A 79 -22.97 2.74 -5.38
CA VAL A 79 -22.71 1.40 -5.90
C VAL A 79 -22.31 0.47 -4.75
N ASN A 80 -23.23 -0.41 -4.34
CA ASN A 80 -23.05 -1.25 -3.16
C ASN A 80 -22.20 -2.52 -3.39
N ASN A 81 -21.98 -2.95 -4.63
CA ASN A 81 -21.27 -4.21 -4.90
C ASN A 81 -20.03 -3.99 -5.79
N CYS A 82 -19.31 -2.89 -5.60
CA CYS A 82 -18.08 -2.61 -6.36
C CYS A 82 -16.83 -3.00 -5.56
N ARG A 83 -15.94 -3.79 -6.17
CA ARG A 83 -14.59 -4.06 -5.64
C ARG A 83 -13.59 -3.25 -6.45
N ILE A 84 -12.99 -2.25 -5.81
CA ILE A 84 -12.01 -1.37 -6.44
C ILE A 84 -10.61 -1.90 -6.12
N SER A 85 -9.84 -2.19 -7.17
CA SER A 85 -8.43 -2.55 -7.05
C SER A 85 -7.60 -1.51 -7.80
N VAL A 86 -6.70 -0.85 -7.08
CA VAL A 86 -5.79 0.14 -7.65
C VAL A 86 -4.44 -0.56 -7.85
N ASN A 87 -3.98 -0.69 -9.09
CA ASN A 87 -2.65 -1.21 -9.41
C ASN A 87 -1.64 -0.06 -9.53
N HIS A 88 -1.66 0.87 -8.58
CA HIS A 88 -0.75 1.99 -8.58
C HIS A 88 0.55 1.55 -7.90
N VAL A 89 1.61 1.42 -8.69
CA VAL A 89 2.96 1.26 -8.15
C VAL A 89 3.36 2.64 -7.64
N VAL A 90 3.48 2.79 -6.32
CA VAL A 90 4.07 4.01 -5.74
C VAL A 90 5.49 4.11 -6.29
N GLU A 91 5.71 5.05 -7.20
CA GLU A 91 7.04 5.45 -7.62
C GLU A 91 7.70 6.13 -6.42
N LEU A 92 8.33 5.32 -5.55
CA LEU A 92 9.22 5.83 -4.52
C LEU A 92 10.25 6.70 -5.22
N THR A 93 10.39 7.93 -4.75
CA THR A 93 11.40 8.84 -5.29
C THR A 93 12.77 8.18 -5.17
N ALA A 94 13.67 8.41 -6.13
CA ALA A 94 14.96 7.71 -6.20
C ALA A 94 15.75 7.81 -4.88
N GLU A 95 15.58 8.91 -4.16
CA GLU A 95 16.21 9.21 -2.87
C GLU A 95 15.70 8.27 -1.74
N GLU A 96 14.39 8.04 -1.65
CA GLU A 96 13.80 7.17 -0.62
C GLU A 96 14.16 5.69 -0.84
N VAL A 97 14.26 5.26 -2.10
CA VAL A 97 14.69 3.90 -2.46
C VAL A 97 16.15 3.68 -2.07
N GLU A 98 17.02 4.66 -2.31
CA GLU A 98 18.43 4.58 -1.93
C GLU A 98 18.63 4.55 -0.42
N GLU A 99 17.88 5.36 0.33
CA GLU A 99 17.98 5.41 1.78
C GLU A 99 17.50 4.10 2.42
N ALA A 100 16.38 3.55 1.94
CA ALA A 100 15.89 2.24 2.36
C ALA A 100 16.88 1.11 2.05
N LYS A 101 17.53 1.16 0.88
CA LYS A 101 18.62 0.21 0.53
C LYS A 101 19.81 0.35 1.48
N LYS A 102 20.27 1.58 1.76
CA LYS A 102 21.39 1.85 2.67
C LYS A 102 21.06 1.37 4.09
N GLU A 103 19.85 1.60 4.57
CA GLU A 103 19.40 1.14 5.89
C GLU A 103 19.31 -0.38 5.99
N ALA A 104 18.76 -1.05 4.98
CA ALA A 104 18.73 -2.51 4.92
C ALA A 104 20.14 -3.12 4.96
N ILE A 105 21.09 -2.54 4.20
CA ILE A 105 22.50 -2.97 4.21
C ILE A 105 23.14 -2.74 5.59
N ARG A 106 22.94 -1.57 6.20
CA ARG A 106 23.44 -1.26 7.55
C ARG A 106 22.90 -2.24 8.58
N LYS A 107 21.61 -2.58 8.50
CA LYS A 107 20.98 -3.54 9.42
C LYS A 107 21.57 -4.93 9.29
N ILE A 108 21.76 -5.43 8.07
CA ILE A 108 22.41 -6.73 7.82
C ILE A 108 23.84 -6.72 8.38
N HIS A 109 24.61 -5.66 8.12
CA HIS A 109 25.97 -5.53 8.63
C HIS A 109 26.00 -5.60 10.17
N ASN A 110 25.15 -4.82 10.84
CA ASN A 110 25.08 -4.83 12.30
C ASN A 110 24.64 -6.20 12.85
N ASP A 111 23.62 -6.83 12.27
CA ASP A 111 23.16 -8.16 12.68
C ASP A 111 24.27 -9.23 12.53
N THR A 112 25.08 -9.13 11.47
CA THR A 112 26.23 -10.02 11.29
C THR A 112 27.32 -9.77 12.33
N TYR A 113 27.63 -8.50 12.60
CA TYR A 113 28.63 -8.11 13.59
C TYR A 113 28.22 -8.55 15.00
N ASP A 114 26.96 -8.33 15.37
CA ASP A 114 26.41 -8.75 16.66
C ASP A 114 26.43 -10.27 16.81
N ARG A 115 26.10 -11.02 15.74
CA ARG A 115 26.19 -12.49 15.76
C ARG A 115 27.63 -12.99 15.92
N MET A 116 28.62 -12.27 15.40
CA MET A 116 30.04 -12.59 15.58
C MET A 116 30.55 -12.22 16.98
N MET A 117 30.07 -11.10 17.54
CA MET A 117 30.43 -10.61 18.87
C MET A 117 29.76 -11.39 20.01
N GLN A 118 28.64 -12.06 19.74
CA GLN A 118 27.97 -12.88 20.75
C GLN A 118 28.85 -14.08 21.15
N PRO A 119 29.19 -14.23 22.45
CA PRO A 119 29.92 -15.38 22.94
C PRO A 119 29.09 -16.65 22.71
N LYS A 120 29.67 -17.64 22.03
CA LYS A 120 29.03 -18.95 21.85
C LYS A 120 28.72 -19.52 23.24
N LYS A 121 27.44 -19.64 23.57
CA LYS A 121 27.00 -20.41 24.75
C LYS A 121 27.58 -21.82 24.61
N ARG A 122 28.52 -22.15 25.51
CA ARG A 122 29.01 -23.53 25.63
C ARG A 122 27.81 -24.36 26.04
N ILE A 123 27.39 -25.27 25.17
CA ILE A 123 26.44 -26.32 25.52
C ILE A 123 27.14 -27.11 26.62
N ALA A 124 26.65 -27.02 27.85
CA ALA A 124 27.11 -27.90 28.92
C ALA A 124 26.85 -29.34 28.46
N PRO A 125 27.84 -30.25 28.52
CA PRO A 125 27.61 -31.64 28.14
C PRO A 125 26.51 -32.18 29.05
N LYS A 126 25.41 -32.64 28.45
CA LYS A 126 24.41 -33.45 29.15
C LYS A 126 25.18 -34.62 29.76
N ALA A 127 25.13 -34.74 31.09
CA ALA A 127 25.65 -35.89 31.80
C ALA A 127 25.10 -37.16 31.11
N ILE A 128 26.02 -37.95 30.56
CA ILE A 128 25.74 -39.28 30.05
C ILE A 128 25.39 -40.09 31.29
N ALA A 129 24.11 -40.42 31.47
CA ALA A 129 23.71 -41.41 32.44
C ALA A 129 24.29 -42.75 31.97
N GLU A 130 25.26 -43.26 32.71
CA GLU A 130 25.86 -44.58 32.53
C GLU A 130 24.80 -45.67 32.77
N THR A 131 24.18 -46.15 31.69
CA THR A 131 23.54 -47.46 31.71
C THR A 131 24.59 -48.51 31.38
N ASN A 132 25.13 -49.13 32.43
CA ASN A 132 25.86 -50.39 32.37
C ASN A 132 25.07 -51.41 31.54
N ASN A 133 25.61 -51.80 30.40
CA ASN A 133 25.26 -53.06 29.75
C ASN A 133 26.48 -53.57 28.99
N GLN A 134 27.38 -54.22 29.73
CA GLN A 134 28.41 -55.08 29.11
C GLN A 134 27.74 -56.39 28.68
N PRO A 135 27.70 -56.74 27.39
CA PRO A 135 27.51 -58.13 27.00
C PRO A 135 28.82 -58.90 27.28
N GLY A 136 28.69 -60.06 27.93
CA GLY A 136 29.80 -60.86 28.46
C GLY A 136 30.75 -61.42 27.38
N LEU A 137 32.00 -61.63 27.79
CA LEU A 137 33.17 -62.01 26.98
C LEU A 137 33.15 -63.47 26.45
N PHE A 138 32.02 -64.17 26.47
CA PHE A 138 31.87 -65.51 25.91
C PHE A 138 30.45 -65.71 25.38
N ASP A 139 30.19 -65.26 24.17
CA ASP A 139 29.13 -65.83 23.32
C ASP A 139 29.84 -66.38 22.06
N PHE A 140 29.94 -67.71 21.99
CA PHE A 140 30.39 -68.50 20.85
C PHE A 140 29.18 -69.21 20.24
#